data_AF-A0A952FR72-F1
#
_entry.id   AF-A0A952FR72-F1
#
_cell.length_a   1.000
_cell.length_b   1.000
_cell.length_c   1.000
_cell.angle_alpha   90.00
_cell.angle_beta   90.00
_cell.angle_gamma   90.00
#
_symmetry.space_group_name_H-M   'P 1'
#
loop_
_entity.id
_entity.type
_entity.pdbx_description
1 polymer ?
#
loop_
_entity_poly.entity_id
_entity_poly.type
_entity_poly.pdbx_seq_one_letter_code
_entity_poly.pdbx_strand_id
1 'polypeptide(L)'
;GIGQGIVWTAMWIASASGVAAEEQGVASGMASTTLNIGNAIGLAILIAIANAGIGGQQGEALRLVIADGTRLAFMLAVLGIVLGGLVALVLPRRTRGAAVQAAA
;
A
#
# COMPACT_ATOMS: atom_id res chain seq x y z
N GLY A 1 -3.50 3.21 13.78
CA GLY A 1 -3.73 2.03 14.65
C GLY A 1 -2.51 1.13 14.64
N ILE A 2 -2.53 0.05 15.43
CA ILE A 2 -1.35 -0.82 15.66
C ILE A 2 -0.75 -1.39 14.36
N GLY A 3 -1.58 -1.87 13.43
CA GLY A 3 -1.11 -2.46 12.17
C GLY A 3 -0.37 -1.45 11.28
N GLN A 4 -0.86 -0.20 11.24
CA GLN A 4 -0.22 0.86 10.47
C GLN A 4 1.15 1.23 11.04
N GLY A 5 1.31 1.29 12.37
CA GLY A 5 2.62 1.55 12.98
C GLY A 5 3.64 0.45 12.65
N ILE A 6 3.23 -0.82 12.73
CA ILE A 6 4.08 -1.97 12.40
C ILE A 6 4.51 -1.93 10.93
N VAL A 7 3.54 -1.79 10.01
CA VAL A 7 3.81 -1.82 8.56
C VAL A 7 4.66 -0.62 8.13
N TRP A 8 4.35 0.57 8.64
CA TRP A 8 5.07 1.79 8.28
C TRP A 8 6.56 1.68 8.61
N THR A 9 6.90 1.33 9.86
CA THR A 9 8.29 1.19 10.28
C THR A 9 8.99 0.04 9.55
N ALA A 10 8.32 -1.12 9.42
CA ALA A 10 8.90 -2.28 8.74
C ALA A 10 9.20 -2.01 7.25
N MET A 11 8.30 -1.29 6.55
CA MET A 11 8.47 -0.91 5.15
C MET A 11 9.73 -0.05 4.95
N TRP A 12 9.93 0.98 5.77
CA TRP A 12 11.10 1.86 5.67
C TRP A 12 12.42 1.13 5.99
N ILE A 13 12.42 0.22 6.97
CA ILE A 13 13.58 -0.63 7.23
C ILE A 13 13.86 -1.53 6.02
N ALA A 14 12.82 -2.14 5.44
CA ALA A 14 12.95 -3.02 4.30
C ALA A 14 13.47 -2.29 3.05
N SER A 15 13.00 -1.08 2.77
CA SER A 15 13.44 -0.31 1.60
C SER A 15 14.91 0.14 1.66
N ALA A 16 15.45 0.32 2.87
CA ALA A 16 16.83 0.73 3.10
C ALA A 16 17.81 -0.45 3.30
N SER A 17 17.30 -1.64 3.62
CA SER A 17 18.11 -2.80 3.97
C SER A 17 18.94 -3.30 2.79
N GLY A 18 20.27 -3.27 2.95
CA GLY A 18 21.22 -3.74 1.93
C GLY A 18 21.57 -2.71 0.86
N VAL A 19 21.10 -1.47 1.00
CA VAL A 19 21.49 -0.33 0.16
C VAL A 19 22.75 0.33 0.73
N ALA A 20 23.70 0.75 -0.12
CA ALA A 20 24.91 1.46 0.28
C ALA A 20 24.57 2.77 1.01
N ALA A 21 25.46 3.23 1.90
CA ALA A 21 25.19 4.39 2.75
C ALA A 21 24.94 5.67 1.92
N GLU A 22 25.73 5.86 0.86
CA GLU A 22 25.60 6.96 -0.09
C GLU A 22 24.31 6.93 -0.93
N GLU A 23 23.63 5.79 -1.02
CA GLU A 23 22.42 5.60 -1.83
C GLU A 23 21.12 5.59 -0.99
N GLN A 24 21.20 5.76 0.33
CA GLN A 24 20.04 5.74 1.23
C GLN A 24 18.99 6.80 0.87
N GLY A 25 19.44 7.97 0.39
CA GLY A 25 18.55 9.02 -0.10
C GLY A 25 17.76 8.59 -1.35
N VAL A 26 18.40 7.88 -2.27
CA VAL A 26 17.76 7.35 -3.49
C VAL A 26 16.74 6.28 -3.13
N ALA A 27 17.10 5.34 -2.23
CA ALA A 27 16.18 4.31 -1.76
C ALA A 27 14.93 4.90 -1.08
N SER A 28 15.12 5.91 -0.21
CA SER A 28 14.01 6.61 0.44
C SER A 28 13.14 7.39 -0.55
N GLY A 29 13.76 8.06 -1.52
CA GLY A 29 13.06 8.77 -2.59
C GLY A 29 12.21 7.84 -3.45
N MET A 30 12.78 6.70 -3.88
CA MET A 30 12.06 5.68 -4.63
C MET A 30 10.87 5.10 -3.86
N ALA A 31 11.06 4.78 -2.57
CA ALA A 31 10.00 4.29 -1.71
C ALA A 31 8.87 5.32 -1.53
N SER A 32 9.22 6.59 -1.27
CA SER A 32 8.25 7.69 -1.13
C SER A 32 7.43 7.90 -2.40
N THR A 33 8.10 7.98 -3.55
CA THR A 33 7.45 8.19 -4.84
C THR A 33 6.51 7.04 -5.17
N THR A 34 6.97 5.79 -4.99
CA THR A 34 6.15 4.60 -5.21
C THR A 34 4.91 4.60 -4.30
N LEU A 35 5.09 4.92 -3.02
CA LEU A 35 3.99 5.01 -2.06
C LEU A 35 2.97 6.08 -2.46
N ASN A 36 3.43 7.29 -2.77
CA ASN A 36 2.53 8.40 -3.10
C ASN A 36 1.78 8.16 -4.41
N ILE A 37 2.45 7.64 -5.44
CA ILE A 37 1.81 7.26 -6.70
C ILE A 37 0.80 6.14 -6.45
N GLY A 38 1.18 5.12 -5.69
CA GLY A 38 0.29 4.01 -5.33
C GLY A 38 -0.95 4.49 -4.58
N ASN A 39 -0.79 5.39 -3.61
CA ASN A 39 -1.90 6.00 -2.87
C ASN A 39 -2.83 6.79 -3.80
N ALA A 40 -2.27 7.61 -4.70
CA ALA A 40 -3.06 8.41 -5.62
C ALA A 40 -3.89 7.52 -6.57
N ILE A 41 -3.26 6.52 -7.19
CA ILE A 41 -3.94 5.59 -8.10
C ILE A 41 -4.98 4.75 -7.36
N GLY A 42 -4.61 4.19 -6.20
CA GLY A 42 -5.50 3.37 -5.39
C GLY A 42 -6.75 4.15 -4.94
N LEU A 43 -6.56 5.37 -4.43
CA LEU A 43 -7.68 6.23 -4.05
C LEU A 43 -8.55 6.61 -5.25
N ALA A 44 -7.96 6.97 -6.40
CA ALA A 44 -8.73 7.30 -7.60
C ALA A 44 -9.67 6.16 -8.01
N ILE A 45 -9.17 4.92 -8.01
CA ILE A 45 -9.97 3.73 -8.34
C ILE A 45 -11.07 3.51 -7.29
N LEU A 46 -10.72 3.52 -6.00
CA LEU A 46 -11.68 3.25 -4.93
C LEU A 46 -12.78 4.32 -4.86
N ILE A 47 -12.45 5.59 -5.08
CA ILE A 47 -13.40 6.71 -5.12
C ILE A 47 -14.34 6.56 -6.33
N ALA A 48 -13.80 6.21 -7.50
CA ALA A 48 -14.62 5.99 -8.70
C ALA A 48 -15.65 4.88 -8.47
N ILE A 49 -15.25 3.79 -7.82
CA ILE A 49 -16.14 2.67 -7.46
C ILE A 49 -17.15 3.09 -6.40
N ALA A 50 -16.71 3.76 -5.33
CA ALA A 50 -17.58 4.19 -4.25
C ALA A 50 -18.70 5.12 -4.70
N ASN A 51 -18.45 5.93 -5.73
CA ASN A 51 -19.40 6.89 -6.28
C ASN A 51 -20.14 6.40 -7.53
N ALA A 52 -19.93 5.15 -7.94
CA ALA A 52 -20.59 4.58 -9.10
C ALA A 52 -22.12 4.57 -8.90
N GLY A 53 -22.87 5.08 -9.89
CA GLY A 53 -24.34 5.04 -9.87
C GLY A 53 -25.04 6.08 -8.99
N ILE A 54 -24.31 7.01 -8.37
CA ILE A 54 -24.89 8.12 -7.59
C ILE A 54 -25.69 9.10 -8.45
N GLY A 55 -25.33 9.28 -9.72
CA GLY A 55 -25.92 10.27 -10.61
C GLY A 55 -27.44 10.15 -10.73
N GLY A 56 -28.15 11.24 -10.46
CA GLY A 56 -29.62 11.30 -10.55
C GLY A 56 -30.39 10.68 -9.38
N GLN A 57 -29.71 10.08 -8.41
CA GLN A 57 -30.36 9.48 -7.24
C GLN A 57 -30.72 10.53 -6.18
N GLN A 58 -31.83 10.31 -5.46
CA GLN A 58 -32.30 11.19 -4.39
C GLN A 58 -32.89 10.40 -3.22
N GLY A 59 -33.00 11.07 -2.07
CA GLY A 59 -33.66 10.52 -0.88
C GLY A 59 -33.07 9.17 -0.45
N GLU A 60 -33.93 8.17 -0.30
CA GLU A 60 -33.52 6.85 0.17
C GLU A 60 -32.68 6.07 -0.85
N ALA A 61 -32.98 6.21 -2.14
CA ALA A 61 -32.21 5.56 -3.20
C ALA A 61 -30.75 6.03 -3.19
N LEU A 62 -30.51 7.32 -2.96
CA LEU A 62 -29.15 7.86 -2.83
C LEU A 62 -28.40 7.27 -1.62
N ARG A 63 -29.07 7.15 -0.47
CA ARG A 63 -28.45 6.55 0.73
C ARG A 63 -28.04 5.11 0.51
N LEU A 64 -28.90 4.31 -0.13
CA LEU A 64 -28.61 2.91 -0.43
C LEU A 64 -27.44 2.77 -1.40
N VAL A 65 -27.39 3.58 -2.47
CA VAL A 65 -26.30 3.55 -3.45
C VAL A 65 -24.96 3.95 -2.81
N ILE A 66 -24.94 5.00 -1.97
CA ILE A 66 -23.72 5.40 -1.25
C ILE A 66 -23.24 4.27 -0.32
N ALA A 67 -24.15 3.64 0.43
CA ALA A 67 -23.81 2.58 1.36
C ALA A 67 -23.22 1.35 0.63
N ASP A 68 -23.84 0.93 -0.47
CA ASP A 68 -23.40 -0.23 -1.25
C ASP A 68 -22.06 0.06 -1.95
N GLY A 69 -21.93 1.21 -2.61
CA GLY A 69 -20.69 1.63 -3.25
C GLY A 69 -19.53 1.74 -2.27
N THR A 70 -19.76 2.34 -1.09
CA THR A 70 -18.73 2.44 -0.04
C THR A 70 -18.33 1.07 0.50
N ARG A 71 -19.31 0.17 0.70
CA ARG A 71 -19.05 -1.21 1.14
C ARG A 71 -18.20 -1.96 0.13
N LEU A 72 -18.52 -1.86 -1.15
CA LEU A 72 -17.77 -2.49 -2.22
C LEU A 72 -16.34 -1.95 -2.28
N ALA A 73 -16.17 -0.62 -2.27
CA ALA A 73 -14.84 0.01 -2.25
C ALA A 73 -14.02 -0.46 -1.04
N PHE A 74 -14.63 -0.56 0.14
CA PHE A 74 -13.95 -1.06 1.34
C PHE A 74 -13.52 -2.52 1.19
N MET A 75 -14.38 -3.39 0.67
CA MET A 75 -14.04 -4.79 0.41
C MET A 75 -12.88 -4.93 -0.60
N LEU A 76 -12.85 -4.10 -1.64
CA LEU A 76 -11.75 -4.07 -2.60
C LEU A 76 -10.43 -3.56 -1.97
N ALA A 77 -10.50 -2.58 -1.08
CA ALA A 77 -9.33 -2.13 -0.32
C ALA A 77 -8.77 -3.26 0.56
N VAL A 78 -9.64 -4.01 1.25
CA VAL A 78 -9.25 -5.18 2.04
C VAL A 78 -8.62 -6.26 1.16
N LEU A 79 -9.23 -6.56 0.00
CA LEU A 79 -8.68 -7.50 -0.97
C LEU A 79 -7.28 -7.08 -1.44
N GLY A 80 -7.10 -5.80 -1.78
CA GLY A 80 -5.80 -5.25 -2.18
C GLY A 80 -4.73 -5.40 -1.11
N ILE A 81 -5.08 -5.15 0.17
CA ILE A 81 -4.17 -5.36 1.31
C ILE A 81 -3.79 -6.84 1.46
N VAL A 82 -4.76 -7.76 1.36
CA VAL A 82 -4.51 -9.20 1.46
C VAL A 82 -3.60 -9.68 0.32
N LEU A 83 -3.90 -9.29 -0.92
CA LEU A 83 -3.08 -9.64 -2.09
C LEU A 83 -1.66 -9.06 -1.98
N GLY A 84 -1.52 -7.80 -1.57
CA GLY A 84 -0.22 -7.18 -1.32
C GLY A 84 0.58 -7.92 -0.24
N GLY A 85 -0.09 -8.34 0.84
CA GLY A 85 0.50 -9.18 1.88
C GLY A 85 0.96 -10.54 1.35
N LEU A 86 0.15 -11.21 0.54
CA LEU A 86 0.52 -12.48 -0.09
C LEU A 86 1.72 -12.33 -1.03
N VAL A 87 1.76 -11.27 -1.84
CA VAL A 87 2.90 -10.95 -2.71
C VAL A 87 4.16 -10.72 -1.88
N ALA A 88 4.06 -9.99 -0.77
CA ALA A 88 5.18 -9.75 0.14
C ALA A 88 5.74 -11.05 0.74
N LEU A 89 4.91 -12.08 0.96
CA LEU A 89 5.37 -13.38 1.47
C LEU A 89 6.12 -14.21 0.43
N VAL A 90 5.88 -14.00 -0.87
CA VAL A 90 6.51 -14.75 -1.97
C VAL A 90 7.81 -14.07 -2.45
N LEU A 91 8.02 -12.79 -2.10
CA LEU A 91 9.23 -12.06 -2.45
C LEU A 91 10.50 -12.71 -1.84
N PRO A 92 11.58 -12.91 -2.63
CA PRO A 92 12.81 -13.53 -2.14
C PRO A 92 13.41 -12.74 -0.97
N ARG A 93 13.62 -13.43 0.16
CA ARG A 93 14.38 -12.87 1.28
C ARG A 93 15.86 -12.83 0.90
N ARG A 94 16.41 -11.65 0.63
CA ARG A 94 17.87 -11.51 0.51
C ARG A 94 18.51 -11.79 1.87
N THR A 95 19.12 -12.96 2.00
CA THR A 95 19.89 -13.38 3.18
C THR A 95 21.02 -12.39 3.42
N ARG A 96 21.16 -11.90 4.66
CA ARG A 96 22.20 -10.96 5.13
C ARG A 96 23.64 -11.55 5.12
N GLY A 97 23.96 -12.46 4.21
CA GLY A 97 25.14 -13.33 4.30
C GLY A 97 26.48 -12.75 3.84
N ALA A 98 26.53 -11.70 3.01
CA ALA A 98 27.78 -11.36 2.32
C ALA A 98 28.57 -10.16 2.91
N ALA A 99 27.95 -9.28 3.69
CA ALA A 99 28.60 -8.03 4.11
C ALA A 99 29.34 -8.11 5.46
N VAL A 100 29.03 -9.09 6.32
CA VAL A 100 29.67 -9.23 7.64
C VAL A 100 30.93 -10.12 7.58
N GLN A 101 31.08 -10.95 6.54
CA GLN A 101 32.25 -11.83 6.37
C GLN A 101 33.47 -11.17 5.68
N ALA A 102 33.32 -9.99 5.09
CA ALA A 102 34.45 -9.26 4.49
C ALA A 102 35.13 -8.27 5.46
N ALA A 103 34.59 -8.13 6.68
CA ALA A 103 35.07 -7.20 7.71
C ALA A 103 35.50 -7.91 9.01
N ALA A 104 35.59 -9.24 9.00
CA ALA A 104 36.15 -10.07 10.08
C ALA A 104 37.35 -10.84 9.55
#